data_AF-A6G818-F1
#
_entry.id   AF-A6G818-F1
#
_cell.length_a   1.000
_cell.length_b   1.000
_cell.length_c   1.000
_cell.angle_alpha   90.00
_cell.angle_beta   90.00
_cell.angle_gamma   90.00
#
_symmetry.space_group_name_H-M   'P 1'
#
loop_
_entity.id
_entity.type
_entity.pdbx_description
1 polymer ?
#
loop_
_entity_poly.entity_id
_entity_poly.type
_entity_poly.pdbx_seq_one_letter_code
_entity_poly.pdbx_strand_id
1 'polypeptide(L)'
;MKKFAVTALACLLLPALAGCDEGQDDFDDLAEGASEMGEDEEGDEQNGPEETREEAGEGEEAGESAGQGEEPPPQEPTGEACDLFGTPVEECSDGTFAYCSNYSDGPTQFGPCLAAEEIECSPGEHKDLGPHSDEWEQEVCGNRYAICEVWEGEPEWREQYCNTPLVLSFDQASVEFIEAEATPAASFDITMQDEACLSTDWPTAATPWLALDRDGNGSIDGGDELFGSGTRLRGSSDHARNGFAALAELDANGDGLVDARDPRFGELLLWRDHDADRRSAPGELEPLSSAGVQALPVSSAKDAECDARGNCAALGGLFESRAGVGQVVDVYLGCQ
;
A
#
# COMPACT_ATOMS: atom_id res chain seq x y z
N MET A 1 -0.10 -42.68 30.10
CA MET A 1 1.35 -42.91 30.24
C MET A 1 1.97 -43.07 28.86
N LYS A 2 2.41 -41.97 28.24
CA LYS A 2 3.35 -41.97 27.12
C LYS A 2 4.21 -40.71 27.30
N LYS A 3 5.50 -40.93 27.50
CA LYS A 3 6.53 -39.90 27.68
C LYS A 3 6.96 -39.44 26.30
N PHE A 4 7.03 -38.14 26.06
CA PHE A 4 7.84 -37.58 24.98
C PHE A 4 8.93 -36.71 25.60
N ALA A 5 10.14 -36.94 25.09
CA ALA A 5 11.40 -36.48 25.65
C ALA A 5 11.65 -35.03 25.26
N VAL A 6 12.09 -34.25 26.25
CA VAL A 6 12.71 -32.93 26.06
C VAL A 6 14.16 -33.19 25.70
N THR A 7 14.57 -32.79 24.50
CA THR A 7 15.99 -32.77 24.11
C THR A 7 16.48 -31.33 24.21
N ALA A 8 17.24 -31.06 25.28
CA ALA A 8 18.02 -29.85 25.44
C ALA A 8 19.28 -29.94 24.59
N LEU A 9 19.57 -28.92 23.78
CA LEU A 9 20.87 -28.76 23.13
C LEU A 9 21.66 -27.69 23.89
N ALA A 10 22.73 -28.13 24.55
CA ALA A 10 23.61 -27.31 25.35
C ALA A 10 24.75 -26.71 24.51
N CYS A 11 24.90 -25.40 24.64
CA CYS A 11 26.12 -24.59 24.70
C CYS A 11 27.46 -25.33 24.47
N LEU A 12 28.22 -24.88 23.46
CA LEU A 12 29.68 -25.01 23.42
C LEU A 12 30.28 -23.60 23.28
N LEU A 13 31.24 -23.34 24.17
CA LEU A 13 31.89 -22.07 24.48
C LEU A 13 33.41 -22.21 24.23
N LEU A 14 34.05 -21.10 23.84
CA LEU A 14 35.48 -20.68 23.95
C LEU A 14 36.41 -20.85 22.72
N PRO A 15 37.51 -20.03 22.61
CA PRO A 15 37.75 -18.65 23.07
C PRO A 15 38.45 -17.71 22.03
N ALA A 16 38.56 -16.44 22.44
CA ALA A 16 39.12 -15.24 21.79
C ALA A 16 40.61 -15.26 21.36
N LEU A 17 41.00 -14.27 20.53
CA LEU A 17 42.25 -13.50 20.68
C LEU A 17 42.21 -12.17 19.87
N ALA A 18 42.88 -11.16 20.44
CA ALA A 18 42.85 -9.73 20.12
C ALA A 18 43.92 -9.28 19.10
N GLY A 19 43.79 -8.02 18.61
CA GLY A 19 44.90 -7.27 18.01
C GLY A 19 44.46 -5.90 17.46
N CYS A 20 44.86 -4.83 18.15
CA CYS A 20 44.76 -3.42 17.73
C CYS A 20 45.71 -3.10 16.56
N ASP A 21 45.39 -2.08 15.74
CA ASP A 21 46.41 -1.13 15.25
C ASP A 21 45.78 0.22 14.85
N GLU A 22 46.54 1.27 15.08
CA GLU A 22 46.23 2.70 14.99
C GLU A 22 46.27 3.22 13.54
N GLY A 23 45.48 4.26 13.24
CA GLY A 23 45.50 4.93 11.94
C GLY A 23 44.82 6.28 12.01
N GLN A 24 45.62 7.29 12.35
CA GLN A 24 45.28 8.70 12.50
C GLN A 24 45.51 9.42 11.18
N ASP A 25 44.52 10.17 10.68
CA ASP A 25 44.72 11.20 9.66
C ASP A 25 43.81 12.41 9.96
N ASP A 26 44.50 13.53 10.21
CA ASP A 26 43.99 14.90 10.31
C ASP A 26 43.28 15.34 9.03
N PHE A 27 42.18 16.09 9.14
CA PHE A 27 41.94 17.21 8.22
C PHE A 27 41.09 18.30 8.91
N ASP A 28 41.74 19.46 9.02
CA ASP A 28 41.24 20.75 9.50
C ASP A 28 40.15 21.38 8.60
N ASP A 29 39.45 22.32 9.24
CA ASP A 29 38.86 23.55 8.66
C ASP A 29 37.60 23.43 7.79
N LEU A 30 36.46 23.92 8.30
CA LEU A 30 36.07 25.33 8.13
C LEU A 30 34.79 25.63 8.92
N ALA A 31 34.91 26.58 9.85
CA ALA A 31 33.80 27.24 10.53
C ALA A 31 33.71 28.68 10.04
N GLU A 32 32.55 29.06 9.50
CA GLU A 32 32.07 30.44 9.36
C GLU A 32 30.54 30.37 9.52
N GLY A 33 29.81 31.24 10.19
CA GLY A 33 30.06 32.59 10.68
C GLY A 33 28.70 33.28 10.68
N ALA A 34 28.17 33.63 11.85
CA ALA A 34 26.92 34.38 11.99
C ALA A 34 27.20 35.89 11.94
N SER A 35 26.32 36.68 11.31
CA SER A 35 25.74 37.91 11.88
C SER A 35 24.94 38.74 10.86
N GLU A 36 23.74 39.15 11.31
CA GLU A 36 23.08 40.46 11.23
C GLU A 36 23.07 41.26 9.91
N MET A 37 21.88 41.74 9.53
CA MET A 37 21.45 43.16 9.64
C MET A 37 20.21 43.45 8.78
N GLY A 38 19.30 44.29 9.31
CA GLY A 38 18.57 45.28 8.50
C GLY A 38 17.05 45.20 8.51
N GLU A 39 16.45 45.95 9.43
CA GLU A 39 15.08 46.48 9.35
C GLU A 39 14.98 47.52 8.21
N ASP A 40 13.79 47.70 7.61
CA ASP A 40 13.11 49.02 7.51
C ASP A 40 11.90 49.00 6.53
N GLU A 41 10.76 49.23 7.17
CA GLU A 41 9.52 49.96 6.86
C GLU A 41 9.15 50.56 5.47
N GLU A 42 7.82 50.47 5.24
CA GLU A 42 6.84 51.43 4.70
C GLU A 42 6.77 51.81 3.21
N GLY A 43 5.52 51.85 2.70
CA GLY A 43 5.16 52.46 1.42
C GLY A 43 3.75 52.12 0.92
N ASP A 44 2.75 52.68 1.57
CA ASP A 44 1.32 52.69 1.23
C ASP A 44 1.04 53.51 -0.06
N GLU A 45 0.17 53.07 -0.97
CA GLU A 45 -0.61 53.99 -1.83
C GLU A 45 -1.85 53.33 -2.44
N GLN A 46 -3.01 53.82 -1.99
CA GLN A 46 -4.37 53.56 -2.47
C GLN A 46 -4.65 54.34 -3.76
N ASN A 47 -5.53 53.83 -4.63
CA ASN A 47 -6.50 54.65 -5.38
C ASN A 47 -7.56 53.81 -6.15
N GLY A 48 -8.78 53.78 -5.61
CA GLY A 48 -10.01 54.29 -6.26
C GLY A 48 -10.76 53.46 -7.34
N PRO A 49 -12.09 53.70 -7.51
CA PRO A 49 -13.09 52.65 -7.81
C PRO A 49 -13.97 52.95 -9.06
N GLU A 50 -15.15 52.29 -9.12
CA GLU A 50 -16.34 52.48 -10.02
C GLU A 50 -16.35 51.60 -11.29
N GLU A 51 -17.46 51.02 -11.76
CA GLU A 51 -18.89 51.22 -11.49
C GLU A 51 -19.73 50.00 -11.96
N THR A 52 -20.93 49.89 -11.40
CA THR A 52 -22.02 48.93 -11.66
C THR A 52 -22.73 49.15 -13.00
N ARG A 53 -23.30 48.09 -13.62
CA ARG A 53 -24.62 48.19 -14.27
C ARG A 53 -25.30 46.83 -14.50
N GLU A 54 -26.42 46.62 -13.81
CA GLU A 54 -27.50 45.70 -14.19
C GLU A 54 -28.27 46.30 -15.39
N GLU A 55 -28.66 45.48 -16.37
CA GLU A 55 -29.93 45.68 -17.10
C GLU A 55 -30.56 44.31 -17.41
N ALA A 56 -31.80 44.14 -16.94
CA ALA A 56 -32.73 43.10 -17.34
C ALA A 56 -33.54 43.58 -18.57
N GLY A 57 -33.88 42.66 -19.47
CA GLY A 57 -34.77 42.91 -20.61
C GLY A 57 -35.60 41.67 -20.93
N GLU A 58 -36.91 41.85 -21.01
CA GLU A 58 -37.98 40.87 -21.09
C GLU A 58 -38.08 40.16 -22.46
N GLY A 59 -38.80 39.03 -22.48
CA GLY A 59 -38.79 38.05 -23.56
C GLY A 59 -39.78 38.24 -24.72
N GLU A 60 -39.77 37.25 -25.62
CA GLU A 60 -40.80 37.00 -26.64
C GLU A 60 -40.84 35.50 -26.97
N GLU A 61 -42.06 34.96 -27.01
CA GLU A 61 -42.39 33.56 -27.35
C GLU A 61 -42.51 33.30 -28.86
N ALA A 62 -42.42 32.00 -29.17
CA ALA A 62 -43.06 31.25 -30.25
C ALA A 62 -42.24 30.97 -31.53
N GLY A 63 -42.05 29.67 -31.78
CA GLY A 63 -41.53 29.16 -33.04
C GLY A 63 -41.24 27.65 -33.01
N GLU A 64 -42.24 26.84 -32.71
CA GLU A 64 -42.18 25.38 -32.93
C GLU A 64 -41.96 25.11 -34.42
N SER A 65 -40.77 24.57 -34.74
CA SER A 65 -40.47 23.95 -36.03
C SER A 65 -40.03 22.53 -35.74
N ALA A 66 -40.92 21.58 -35.97
CA ALA A 66 -40.61 20.16 -36.02
C ALA A 66 -39.63 19.90 -37.19
N GLY A 67 -38.35 20.05 -36.90
CA GLY A 67 -37.28 19.45 -37.69
C GLY A 67 -37.36 17.94 -37.49
N GLN A 68 -37.35 17.20 -38.59
CA GLN A 68 -37.11 15.77 -38.56
C GLN A 68 -35.74 15.58 -37.89
N GLY A 69 -35.75 15.13 -36.64
CA GLY A 69 -34.52 14.79 -35.93
C GLY A 69 -33.86 13.66 -36.71
N GLU A 70 -32.72 13.95 -37.33
CA GLU A 70 -31.68 12.94 -37.41
C GLU A 70 -31.45 12.50 -35.96
N GLU A 71 -31.64 11.22 -35.72
CA GLU A 71 -31.24 10.59 -34.46
C GLU A 71 -29.79 11.02 -34.22
N PRO A 72 -29.45 11.62 -33.07
CA PRO A 72 -28.08 12.01 -32.80
C PRO A 72 -27.18 10.79 -33.03
N PRO A 73 -25.97 10.96 -33.58
CA PRO A 73 -25.05 9.83 -33.70
C PRO A 73 -24.94 9.15 -32.34
N PRO A 74 -24.83 7.80 -32.28
CA PRO A 74 -24.80 7.09 -31.00
C PRO A 74 -23.68 7.72 -30.17
N GLN A 75 -24.05 8.20 -28.99
CA GLN A 75 -23.11 8.88 -28.12
C GLN A 75 -22.10 7.84 -27.64
N GLU A 76 -20.81 8.16 -27.72
CA GLU A 76 -19.78 7.28 -27.17
C GLU A 76 -19.94 7.26 -25.65
N PRO A 77 -19.92 6.08 -25.00
CA PRO A 77 -20.15 5.97 -23.56
C PRO A 77 -19.02 6.62 -22.73
N THR A 78 -17.90 6.98 -23.35
CA THR A 78 -16.74 7.61 -22.70
C THR A 78 -17.14 8.77 -21.77
N GLY A 79 -16.77 8.66 -20.50
CA GLY A 79 -17.07 9.67 -19.48
C GLY A 79 -18.48 9.59 -18.89
N GLU A 80 -19.33 8.69 -19.38
CA GLU A 80 -20.61 8.39 -18.75
C GLU A 80 -20.41 7.52 -17.50
N ALA A 81 -21.19 7.79 -16.47
CA ALA A 81 -21.14 7.04 -15.22
C ALA A 81 -21.48 5.56 -15.44
N CYS A 82 -20.76 4.67 -14.77
CA CYS A 82 -20.97 3.24 -14.86
C CYS A 82 -20.80 2.57 -13.49
N ASP A 83 -21.49 1.43 -13.29
CA ASP A 83 -21.62 0.80 -11.98
C ASP A 83 -20.82 -0.52 -11.84
N LEU A 84 -20.38 -1.12 -12.96
CA LEU A 84 -19.74 -2.45 -12.99
C LEU A 84 -18.29 -2.36 -13.46
N PHE A 85 -17.37 -2.17 -12.51
CA PHE A 85 -15.93 -2.12 -12.78
C PHE A 85 -15.44 -3.34 -13.57
N GLY A 86 -14.50 -3.12 -14.50
CA GLY A 86 -13.81 -4.18 -15.23
C GLY A 86 -14.67 -4.95 -16.26
N THR A 87 -15.98 -4.73 -16.29
CA THR A 87 -16.86 -5.40 -17.25
C THR A 87 -16.93 -4.57 -18.53
N PRO A 88 -16.74 -5.17 -19.73
CA PRO A 88 -17.02 -4.46 -20.97
C PRO A 88 -18.54 -4.26 -21.06
N VAL A 89 -18.98 -3.02 -21.22
CA VAL A 89 -20.40 -2.71 -21.40
C VAL A 89 -20.52 -1.73 -22.55
N GLU A 90 -21.38 -2.11 -23.50
CA GLU A 90 -21.70 -1.42 -24.76
C GLU A 90 -20.70 -1.61 -25.90
N GLU A 91 -21.19 -2.21 -26.99
CA GLU A 91 -20.60 -2.02 -28.31
C GLU A 91 -20.74 -0.53 -28.62
N CYS A 92 -19.62 0.19 -28.69
CA CYS A 92 -19.60 1.56 -29.15
C CYS A 92 -20.19 1.63 -30.57
N SER A 93 -20.48 2.85 -31.03
CA SER A 93 -21.19 3.10 -32.31
C SER A 93 -20.58 2.41 -33.54
N ASP A 94 -19.29 2.03 -33.48
CA ASP A 94 -18.49 1.39 -34.51
C ASP A 94 -18.19 -0.11 -34.25
N GLY A 95 -18.74 -0.69 -33.18
CA GLY A 95 -18.53 -2.09 -32.79
C GLY A 95 -17.29 -2.35 -31.93
N THR A 96 -16.67 -1.29 -31.39
CA THR A 96 -15.59 -1.36 -30.38
C THR A 96 -16.16 -1.47 -28.96
N PHE A 97 -15.31 -1.61 -27.93
CA PHE A 97 -15.75 -1.84 -26.55
C PHE A 97 -15.23 -0.76 -25.61
N ALA A 98 -16.03 -0.33 -24.64
CA ALA A 98 -15.57 0.51 -23.52
C ALA A 98 -15.59 -0.29 -22.21
N TYR A 99 -14.62 -0.01 -21.35
CA TYR A 99 -14.54 -0.60 -20.01
C TYR A 99 -14.83 0.44 -18.94
N CYS A 100 -15.56 0.02 -17.93
CA CYS A 100 -15.85 0.82 -16.75
C CYS A 100 -14.64 0.85 -15.82
N SER A 101 -14.14 2.04 -15.49
CA SER A 101 -12.96 2.23 -14.65
C SER A 101 -13.21 3.23 -13.54
N ASN A 102 -12.50 3.06 -12.43
CA ASN A 102 -12.30 4.12 -11.47
C ASN A 102 -11.20 5.07 -12.00
N TYR A 103 -11.39 6.37 -11.83
CA TYR A 103 -10.41 7.39 -12.22
C TYR A 103 -10.01 8.14 -10.96
N SER A 104 -8.72 8.45 -10.83
CA SER A 104 -8.14 9.09 -9.63
C SER A 104 -8.84 10.40 -9.22
N ASP A 105 -9.51 11.08 -10.17
CA ASP A 105 -10.13 12.40 -9.97
C ASP A 105 -11.67 12.41 -10.16
N GLY A 106 -12.36 11.27 -10.13
CA GLY A 106 -13.78 11.28 -10.52
C GLY A 106 -14.63 10.08 -10.10
N PRO A 107 -15.95 10.15 -10.36
CA PRO A 107 -16.82 8.99 -10.23
C PRO A 107 -16.41 7.91 -11.23
N THR A 108 -16.76 6.66 -10.95
CA THR A 108 -16.60 5.55 -11.88
C THR A 108 -17.33 5.85 -13.19
N GLN A 109 -16.61 5.75 -14.31
CA GLN A 109 -17.10 6.10 -15.63
C GLN A 109 -16.47 5.22 -16.70
N PHE A 110 -17.11 5.12 -17.87
CA PHE A 110 -16.54 4.42 -19.01
C PHE A 110 -15.33 5.17 -19.56
N GLY A 111 -14.30 4.42 -19.92
CA GLY A 111 -13.15 4.96 -20.63
C GLY A 111 -13.32 4.97 -22.14
N PRO A 112 -12.20 5.09 -22.89
CA PRO A 112 -12.25 5.16 -24.34
C PRO A 112 -12.82 3.89 -24.97
N CYS A 113 -13.40 4.05 -26.16
CA CYS A 113 -13.79 2.94 -27.02
C CYS A 113 -12.56 2.30 -27.67
N LEU A 114 -12.34 1.01 -27.43
CA LEU A 114 -11.16 0.26 -27.84
C LEU A 114 -11.50 -0.80 -28.91
N ALA A 115 -10.73 -0.81 -30.00
CA ALA A 115 -10.82 -1.85 -31.00
C ALA A 115 -10.35 -3.20 -30.46
N ALA A 116 -10.89 -4.30 -31.00
CA ALA A 116 -10.56 -5.64 -30.52
C ALA A 116 -9.06 -5.96 -30.62
N GLU A 117 -8.34 -5.36 -31.57
CA GLU A 117 -6.89 -5.47 -31.72
C GLU A 117 -6.06 -4.61 -30.74
N GLU A 118 -6.66 -3.63 -30.07
CA GLU A 118 -6.02 -2.77 -29.06
C GLU A 118 -6.11 -3.39 -27.66
N ILE A 119 -7.04 -4.33 -27.45
CA ILE A 119 -7.25 -5.03 -26.18
C ILE A 119 -6.21 -6.15 -26.04
N GLU A 120 -5.21 -5.94 -25.17
CA GLU A 120 -4.12 -6.90 -24.97
C GLU A 120 -4.51 -8.12 -24.11
N CYS A 121 -5.48 -7.96 -23.21
CA CYS A 121 -5.93 -8.98 -22.27
C CYS A 121 -7.40 -8.81 -21.89
N SER A 122 -8.01 -9.85 -21.33
CA SER A 122 -9.37 -9.78 -20.79
C SER A 122 -9.34 -9.53 -19.28
N PRO A 123 -10.09 -8.57 -18.71
CA PRO A 123 -10.09 -8.31 -17.27
C PRO A 123 -10.32 -9.57 -16.42
N GLY A 124 -9.51 -9.75 -15.38
CA GLY A 124 -9.47 -10.96 -14.53
C GLY A 124 -8.72 -12.16 -15.12
N GLU A 125 -8.15 -12.04 -16.32
CA GLU A 125 -7.26 -13.07 -16.87
C GLU A 125 -5.93 -13.07 -16.12
N HIS A 126 -5.39 -14.26 -15.80
CA HIS A 126 -4.08 -14.42 -15.17
C HIS A 126 -3.05 -14.98 -16.15
N LYS A 127 -1.81 -14.51 -16.02
CA LYS A 127 -0.65 -14.92 -16.82
C LYS A 127 0.51 -15.30 -15.92
N ASP A 128 0.98 -16.55 -16.03
CA ASP A 128 2.20 -17.01 -15.37
C ASP A 128 3.43 -16.46 -16.11
N LEU A 129 4.25 -15.67 -15.41
CA LEU A 129 5.47 -15.03 -15.91
C LEU A 129 6.73 -15.87 -15.62
N GLY A 130 6.55 -17.05 -15.05
CA GLY A 130 7.60 -17.97 -14.65
C GLY A 130 8.16 -17.70 -13.25
N PRO A 131 9.25 -18.38 -12.88
CA PRO A 131 9.80 -18.29 -11.54
C PRO A 131 10.40 -16.91 -11.24
N HIS A 132 10.47 -16.55 -9.95
CA HIS A 132 11.33 -15.48 -9.50
C HIS A 132 12.80 -15.85 -9.71
N SER A 133 13.65 -14.88 -10.09
CA SER A 133 15.10 -15.09 -10.18
C SER A 133 15.76 -15.17 -8.81
N ASP A 134 15.16 -14.54 -7.80
CA ASP A 134 15.60 -14.61 -6.42
C ASP A 134 15.05 -15.90 -5.78
N GLU A 135 15.93 -16.70 -5.19
CA GLU A 135 15.57 -18.00 -4.61
C GLU A 135 14.63 -17.90 -3.42
N TRP A 136 14.72 -16.81 -2.63
CA TRP A 136 13.85 -16.62 -1.48
C TRP A 136 12.47 -16.15 -1.92
N GLU A 137 12.38 -15.24 -2.89
CA GLU A 137 11.08 -14.82 -3.45
C GLU A 137 10.38 -16.02 -4.08
N GLN A 138 11.11 -16.88 -4.80
CA GLN A 138 10.56 -18.11 -5.35
C GLN A 138 10.03 -19.05 -4.26
N GLU A 139 10.69 -19.09 -3.10
CA GLU A 139 10.30 -19.94 -1.98
C GLU A 139 9.09 -19.40 -1.19
N VAL A 140 8.94 -18.07 -1.14
CA VAL A 140 7.92 -17.35 -0.34
C VAL A 140 6.69 -17.02 -1.17
N CYS A 141 6.88 -16.44 -2.35
CA CYS A 141 5.83 -15.90 -3.21
C CYS A 141 5.53 -16.80 -4.41
N GLY A 142 6.34 -17.83 -4.69
CA GLY A 142 6.06 -18.77 -5.76
C GLY A 142 6.50 -18.26 -7.13
N ASN A 143 5.68 -18.44 -8.16
CA ASN A 143 5.94 -17.88 -9.50
C ASN A 143 5.48 -16.42 -9.54
N ARG A 144 6.04 -15.66 -10.49
CA ARG A 144 5.53 -14.34 -10.85
C ARG A 144 4.27 -14.50 -11.68
N TYR A 145 3.27 -13.68 -11.38
CA TYR A 145 2.01 -13.65 -12.11
C TYR A 145 1.71 -12.23 -12.55
N ALA A 146 0.97 -12.09 -13.64
CA ALA A 146 0.27 -10.86 -13.95
C ALA A 146 -1.22 -11.13 -14.02
N ILE A 147 -2.03 -10.16 -13.61
CA ILE A 147 -3.47 -10.12 -13.82
C ILE A 147 -3.77 -9.07 -14.89
N CYS A 148 -4.86 -9.24 -15.63
CA CYS A 148 -5.40 -8.17 -16.45
C CYS A 148 -6.37 -7.32 -15.60
N GLU A 149 -6.00 -6.08 -15.34
CA GLU A 149 -6.86 -5.10 -14.66
C GLU A 149 -7.25 -3.98 -15.65
N VAL A 150 -8.38 -3.31 -15.40
CA VAL A 150 -8.75 -2.11 -16.15
C VAL A 150 -8.21 -0.89 -15.43
N TRP A 151 -7.39 -0.12 -16.12
CA TRP A 151 -6.86 1.14 -15.61
C TRP A 151 -7.17 2.27 -16.57
N GLU A 152 -7.77 3.34 -16.06
CA GLU A 152 -8.22 4.47 -16.87
C GLU A 152 -9.05 4.05 -18.11
N GLY A 153 -9.77 2.93 -17.98
CA GLY A 153 -10.63 2.36 -19.03
C GLY A 153 -9.93 1.44 -20.04
N GLU A 154 -8.65 1.17 -19.85
CA GLU A 154 -7.85 0.31 -20.71
C GLU A 154 -7.47 -0.99 -19.97
N PRO A 155 -7.79 -2.18 -20.52
CA PRO A 155 -7.31 -3.44 -19.96
C PRO A 155 -5.80 -3.60 -20.18
N GLU A 156 -5.05 -3.74 -19.10
CA GLU A 156 -3.59 -3.91 -19.14
C GLU A 156 -3.09 -4.98 -18.16
N TRP A 157 -1.94 -5.57 -18.49
CA TRP A 157 -1.27 -6.55 -17.62
C TRP A 157 -0.59 -5.84 -16.45
N ARG A 158 -0.97 -6.22 -15.22
CA ARG A 158 -0.36 -5.76 -13.97
C ARG A 158 0.46 -6.88 -13.34
N GLU A 159 1.77 -6.67 -13.17
CA GLU A 159 2.62 -7.67 -12.51
C GLU A 159 2.31 -7.69 -11.01
N GLN A 160 2.18 -8.91 -10.47
CA GLN A 160 2.07 -9.12 -9.05
C GLN A 160 3.48 -9.22 -8.47
N TYR A 161 3.80 -8.26 -7.61
CA TYR A 161 5.01 -8.30 -6.81
C TYR A 161 4.87 -9.22 -5.58
N CYS A 162 5.99 -9.53 -4.96
CA CYS A 162 6.03 -10.32 -3.73
C CYS A 162 5.55 -9.46 -2.54
N ASN A 163 4.23 -9.34 -2.39
CA ASN A 163 3.55 -8.46 -1.44
C ASN A 163 3.61 -9.03 -0.03
N THR A 164 4.52 -8.52 0.81
CA THR A 164 4.87 -9.13 2.12
C THR A 164 4.65 -8.24 3.35
N PRO A 165 3.47 -7.60 3.53
CA PRO A 165 3.22 -6.75 4.69
C PRO A 165 3.09 -7.52 6.01
N LEU A 166 3.39 -6.87 7.14
CA LEU A 166 3.24 -7.44 8.48
C LEU A 166 1.84 -7.19 9.07
N VAL A 167 1.24 -8.24 9.63
CA VAL A 167 0.07 -8.18 10.52
C VAL A 167 0.39 -8.71 11.91
N LEU A 168 -0.45 -8.38 12.91
CA LEU A 168 -0.34 -8.89 14.27
C LEU A 168 -1.53 -9.78 14.64
N SER A 169 -1.24 -11.06 14.94
CA SER A 169 -2.19 -11.98 15.56
C SER A 169 -1.96 -12.01 17.07
N PHE A 170 -2.92 -11.54 17.88
CA PHE A 170 -2.74 -11.43 19.34
C PHE A 170 -3.02 -12.73 20.10
N ASP A 171 -3.72 -13.67 19.48
CA ASP A 171 -4.11 -14.96 20.04
C ASP A 171 -3.53 -16.16 19.26
N GLN A 172 -2.66 -15.90 18.28
CA GLN A 172 -2.07 -16.89 17.37
C GLN A 172 -3.12 -17.64 16.53
N ALA A 173 -4.30 -17.04 16.32
CA ALA A 173 -5.20 -17.51 15.28
C ALA A 173 -4.58 -17.25 13.90
N SER A 174 -4.86 -18.15 12.95
CA SER A 174 -4.51 -17.95 11.54
C SER A 174 -5.14 -16.66 11.01
N VAL A 175 -4.45 -16.01 10.08
CA VAL A 175 -4.93 -14.76 9.47
C VAL A 175 -6.16 -15.05 8.63
N GLU A 176 -7.25 -14.32 8.87
CA GLU A 176 -8.47 -14.38 8.08
C GLU A 176 -8.50 -13.21 7.10
N PHE A 177 -8.85 -13.49 5.84
CA PHE A 177 -8.86 -12.51 4.76
C PHE A 177 -10.26 -12.30 4.17
N ILE A 178 -10.65 -11.04 4.06
CA ILE A 178 -11.80 -10.54 3.30
C ILE A 178 -11.44 -10.59 1.82
N GLU A 179 -12.36 -11.14 1.01
CA GLU A 179 -12.14 -11.31 -0.43
C GLU A 179 -12.08 -9.94 -1.13
N ALA A 180 -11.17 -9.74 -2.08
CA ALA A 180 -11.08 -8.49 -2.85
C ALA A 180 -12.43 -8.10 -3.50
N GLU A 181 -13.10 -9.09 -4.08
CA GLU A 181 -14.42 -8.97 -4.71
C GLU A 181 -15.56 -8.61 -3.74
N ALA A 182 -15.36 -8.75 -2.42
CA ALA A 182 -16.34 -8.28 -1.44
C ALA A 182 -16.34 -6.75 -1.29
N THR A 183 -15.26 -6.09 -1.70
CA THR A 183 -15.04 -4.64 -1.61
C THR A 183 -14.38 -4.10 -2.90
N PRO A 184 -15.00 -4.27 -4.08
CA PRO A 184 -14.35 -4.04 -5.38
C PRO A 184 -14.03 -2.57 -5.67
N ALA A 185 -14.62 -1.63 -4.91
CA ALA A 185 -14.31 -0.20 -4.99
C ALA A 185 -13.13 0.22 -4.08
N ALA A 186 -12.65 -0.69 -3.23
CA ALA A 186 -11.56 -0.43 -2.29
C ALA A 186 -10.23 -0.95 -2.86
N SER A 187 -9.23 -0.07 -2.93
CA SER A 187 -7.89 -0.38 -3.43
C SER A 187 -6.84 0.20 -2.49
N PHE A 188 -5.70 -0.48 -2.36
CA PHE A 188 -4.55 0.00 -1.59
C PHE A 188 -3.27 -0.51 -2.25
N ASP A 189 -2.34 0.40 -2.55
CA ASP A 189 -1.07 0.02 -3.15
C ASP A 189 -0.10 -0.47 -2.08
N ILE A 190 -0.06 -1.79 -1.88
CA ILE A 190 0.85 -2.44 -0.92
C ILE A 190 2.32 -2.31 -1.34
N THR A 191 2.58 -2.09 -2.63
CA THR A 191 3.91 -2.23 -3.23
C THR A 191 4.63 -0.90 -3.40
N MET A 192 3.88 0.17 -3.57
CA MET A 192 4.37 1.49 -3.96
C MET A 192 5.26 1.43 -5.21
N GLN A 193 4.91 0.53 -6.13
CA GLN A 193 5.57 0.30 -7.41
C GLN A 193 4.57 0.52 -8.54
N ASP A 194 5.05 1.16 -9.59
CA ASP A 194 4.23 1.43 -10.78
C ASP A 194 3.70 0.11 -11.38
N GLU A 195 2.47 0.14 -11.88
CA GLU A 195 1.83 -0.99 -12.56
C GLU A 195 1.69 -2.26 -11.71
N ALA A 196 1.74 -2.12 -10.38
CA ALA A 196 1.44 -3.20 -9.47
C ALA A 196 -0.06 -3.47 -9.40
N CYS A 197 -0.40 -4.74 -9.18
CA CYS A 197 -1.76 -5.14 -8.84
C CYS A 197 -2.24 -4.46 -7.55
N LEU A 198 -3.45 -3.88 -7.60
CA LEU A 198 -4.11 -3.23 -6.46
C LEU A 198 -5.24 -4.07 -5.87
N SER A 199 -5.71 -5.09 -6.61
CA SER A 199 -6.69 -6.05 -6.14
C SER A 199 -6.04 -7.15 -5.31
N THR A 200 -6.04 -6.97 -3.98
CA THR A 200 -5.60 -8.01 -3.04
C THR A 200 -6.69 -8.32 -2.03
N ASP A 201 -6.64 -9.54 -1.50
CA ASP A 201 -7.40 -9.89 -0.31
C ASP A 201 -6.90 -9.09 0.90
N TRP A 202 -7.79 -8.85 1.86
CA TRP A 202 -7.53 -7.91 2.95
C TRP A 202 -7.66 -8.58 4.32
N PRO A 203 -6.70 -8.44 5.25
CA PRO A 203 -6.84 -9.04 6.57
C PRO A 203 -8.02 -8.41 7.32
N THR A 204 -8.74 -9.22 8.09
CA THR A 204 -9.80 -8.69 8.96
C THR A 204 -9.22 -7.85 10.10
N ALA A 205 -10.04 -6.98 10.70
CA ALA A 205 -9.67 -6.18 11.89
C ALA A 205 -9.16 -6.99 13.10
N ALA A 206 -9.37 -8.31 13.12
CA ALA A 206 -8.83 -9.20 14.15
C ALA A 206 -7.29 -9.29 14.07
N THR A 207 -6.73 -9.21 12.87
CA THR A 207 -5.30 -9.28 12.55
C THR A 207 -4.85 -7.98 11.88
N PRO A 208 -4.68 -6.88 12.63
CA PRO A 208 -4.34 -5.58 12.09
C PRO A 208 -2.99 -5.55 11.42
N TRP A 209 -2.85 -4.64 10.46
CA TRP A 209 -1.57 -4.23 9.92
C TRP A 209 -0.67 -3.62 11.00
N LEU A 210 0.63 -3.91 10.93
CA LEU A 210 1.65 -3.07 11.56
C LEU A 210 1.99 -1.93 10.60
N ALA A 211 1.91 -0.70 11.10
CA ALA A 211 2.10 0.50 10.29
C ALA A 211 2.91 1.57 11.02
N LEU A 212 3.39 2.51 10.23
CA LEU A 212 4.09 3.70 10.66
C LEU A 212 3.80 4.81 9.66
N ASP A 213 3.05 5.81 10.11
CA ASP A 213 2.81 7.07 9.39
C ASP A 213 4.16 7.76 9.20
N ARG A 214 4.71 7.64 7.99
CA ARG A 214 6.09 8.06 7.68
C ARG A 214 6.13 9.52 7.22
N ASP A 215 5.07 10.01 6.61
CA ASP A 215 4.98 11.37 6.11
C ASP A 215 4.33 12.35 7.13
N GLY A 216 3.69 11.81 8.17
CA GLY A 216 3.07 12.55 9.26
C GLY A 216 1.70 13.13 8.91
N ASN A 217 1.01 12.58 7.90
CA ASN A 217 -0.26 13.10 7.42
C ASN A 217 -1.48 12.65 8.26
N GLY A 218 -1.26 11.73 9.21
CA GLY A 218 -2.29 11.22 10.13
C GLY A 218 -3.11 10.06 9.59
N SER A 219 -2.72 9.53 8.42
CA SER A 219 -3.30 8.36 7.76
C SER A 219 -2.18 7.39 7.40
N ILE A 220 -2.55 6.14 7.13
CA ILE A 220 -1.78 5.12 6.43
C ILE A 220 -2.38 5.01 5.03
N ASP A 221 -1.70 5.56 4.02
CA ASP A 221 -2.25 5.69 2.66
C ASP A 221 -1.45 4.97 1.56
N GLY A 222 -0.29 4.41 1.93
CA GLY A 222 0.55 3.63 1.02
C GLY A 222 1.24 2.44 1.69
N GLY A 223 1.65 1.47 0.88
CA GLY A 223 2.41 0.30 1.32
C GLY A 223 3.81 0.63 1.84
N ASP A 224 4.33 1.82 1.53
CA ASP A 224 5.55 2.35 2.14
C ASP A 224 5.34 2.71 3.61
N GLU A 225 4.10 2.93 4.05
CA GLU A 225 3.72 3.18 5.43
C GLU A 225 3.40 1.89 6.21
N LEU A 226 3.13 0.79 5.53
CA LEU A 226 3.15 -0.55 6.12
C LEU A 226 4.60 -1.02 6.37
N PHE A 227 4.77 -2.15 7.04
CA PHE A 227 6.04 -2.86 7.10
C PHE A 227 6.00 -4.04 6.13
N GLY A 228 6.66 -3.93 4.98
CA GLY A 228 6.58 -4.93 3.91
C GLY A 228 7.44 -4.57 2.72
N SER A 229 7.23 -5.27 1.61
CA SER A 229 7.90 -4.96 0.34
C SER A 229 7.59 -3.59 -0.26
N GLY A 230 6.54 -2.89 0.22
CA GLY A 230 6.32 -1.48 -0.09
C GLY A 230 7.28 -0.51 0.62
N THR A 231 7.90 -0.93 1.73
CA THR A 231 8.79 -0.04 2.51
C THR A 231 10.10 0.23 1.79
N ARG A 232 10.45 1.50 1.60
CA ARG A 232 11.81 1.89 1.16
C ARG A 232 12.83 1.79 2.29
N LEU A 233 13.96 1.15 2.02
CA LEU A 233 15.06 1.03 2.98
C LEU A 233 15.81 2.35 3.14
N ARG A 234 16.23 2.70 4.37
CA ARG A 234 16.81 4.02 4.64
C ARG A 234 18.15 4.16 3.93
N GLY A 235 18.28 5.26 3.18
CA GLY A 235 19.52 5.56 2.43
C GLY A 235 19.74 4.69 1.19
N SER A 236 18.73 3.90 0.78
CA SER A 236 18.70 3.19 -0.50
C SER A 236 17.50 3.64 -1.35
N SER A 237 17.59 3.41 -2.66
CA SER A 237 16.42 3.40 -3.55
C SER A 237 15.67 2.07 -3.50
N ASP A 238 16.24 1.06 -2.84
CA ASP A 238 15.69 -0.29 -2.79
C ASP A 238 14.56 -0.39 -1.77
N HIS A 239 13.61 -1.26 -2.10
CA HIS A 239 12.54 -1.67 -1.20
C HIS A 239 13.01 -2.80 -0.27
N ALA A 240 12.35 -2.94 0.88
CA ALA A 240 12.59 -4.04 1.79
C ALA A 240 12.19 -5.36 1.12
N ARG A 241 12.98 -6.41 1.38
CA ARG A 241 12.68 -7.73 0.83
C ARG A 241 11.40 -8.34 1.41
N ASN A 242 11.10 -8.02 2.67
CA ASN A 242 9.94 -8.48 3.42
C ASN A 242 9.66 -7.58 4.61
N GLY A 243 8.54 -7.82 5.29
CA GLY A 243 8.09 -7.03 6.42
C GLY A 243 9.04 -7.06 7.63
N PHE A 244 9.69 -8.20 7.89
CA PHE A 244 10.69 -8.28 8.96
C PHE A 244 11.96 -7.48 8.65
N ALA A 245 12.39 -7.45 7.39
CA ALA A 245 13.49 -6.61 6.94
C ALA A 245 13.13 -5.12 7.04
N ALA A 246 11.90 -4.75 6.70
CA ALA A 246 11.39 -3.39 6.92
C ALA A 246 11.38 -3.02 8.41
N LEU A 247 10.96 -3.94 9.28
CA LEU A 247 10.91 -3.71 10.73
C LEU A 247 12.33 -3.58 11.33
N ALA A 248 13.30 -4.32 10.81
CA ALA A 248 14.69 -4.28 11.26
C ALA A 248 15.34 -2.89 11.12
N GLU A 249 14.87 -2.03 10.22
CA GLU A 249 15.34 -0.64 10.08
C GLU A 249 15.08 0.21 11.34
N LEU A 250 14.14 -0.23 12.20
CA LEU A 250 13.82 0.44 13.45
C LEU A 250 14.61 -0.08 14.65
N ASP A 251 15.31 -1.22 14.55
CA ASP A 251 16.19 -1.73 15.60
C ASP A 251 17.51 -0.95 15.60
N ALA A 252 17.46 0.25 16.17
CA ALA A 252 18.57 1.20 16.16
C ALA A 252 19.74 0.73 17.05
N ASN A 253 19.45 -0.13 18.02
CA ASN A 253 20.43 -0.62 18.97
C ASN A 253 21.02 -2.01 18.59
N GLY A 254 20.42 -2.69 17.61
CA GLY A 254 20.91 -3.90 16.97
C GLY A 254 20.80 -5.15 17.85
N ASP A 255 19.83 -5.20 18.75
CA ASP A 255 19.65 -6.34 19.67
C ASP A 255 18.61 -7.37 19.21
N GLY A 256 18.07 -7.18 18.01
CA GLY A 256 17.10 -8.07 17.38
C GLY A 256 15.66 -7.80 17.78
N LEU A 257 15.41 -6.71 18.52
CA LEU A 257 14.08 -6.30 18.97
C LEU A 257 13.84 -4.84 18.59
N VAL A 258 12.61 -4.53 18.19
CA VAL A 258 12.11 -3.15 18.11
C VAL A 258 11.29 -2.90 19.37
N ASP A 259 11.82 -2.10 20.29
CA ASP A 259 11.21 -1.83 21.59
C ASP A 259 11.43 -0.38 22.08
N ALA A 260 11.04 -0.08 23.32
CA ALA A 260 11.13 1.27 23.89
C ALA A 260 12.56 1.87 23.96
N ARG A 261 13.60 1.08 23.68
CA ARG A 261 14.99 1.55 23.55
C ARG A 261 15.29 2.09 22.16
N ASP A 262 14.42 1.85 21.19
CA ASP A 262 14.54 2.34 19.83
C ASP A 262 13.76 3.65 19.62
N PRO A 263 14.33 4.65 18.92
CA PRO A 263 13.74 5.99 18.85
C PRO A 263 12.31 6.06 18.33
N ARG A 264 11.95 5.19 17.37
CA ARG A 264 10.67 5.23 16.66
C ARG A 264 9.64 4.22 17.15
N PHE A 265 9.94 3.42 18.17
CA PHE A 265 8.99 2.41 18.69
C PHE A 265 7.66 3.03 19.15
N GLY A 266 7.72 4.23 19.74
CA GLY A 266 6.54 4.98 20.18
C GLY A 266 5.63 5.47 19.04
N GLU A 267 6.11 5.43 17.79
CA GLU A 267 5.37 5.85 16.59
C GLU A 267 4.64 4.69 15.92
N LEU A 268 4.88 3.44 16.33
CA LEU A 268 4.27 2.27 15.71
C LEU A 268 2.75 2.22 15.96
N LEU A 269 2.01 1.93 14.90
CA LEU A 269 0.56 1.88 14.88
C LEU A 269 0.08 0.47 14.50
N LEU A 270 -1.09 0.12 15.01
CA LEU A 270 -1.95 -0.93 14.49
C LEU A 270 -3.03 -0.26 13.65
N TRP A 271 -3.19 -0.70 12.41
CA TRP A 271 -4.34 -0.31 11.60
C TRP A 271 -5.34 -1.46 11.56
N ARG A 272 -6.47 -1.24 12.26
CA ARG A 272 -7.64 -2.14 12.29
C ARG A 272 -8.71 -1.59 11.39
N ASP A 273 -8.64 -1.93 10.10
CA ASP A 273 -9.67 -1.60 9.13
C ASP A 273 -10.98 -2.33 9.49
N HIS A 274 -11.93 -1.58 10.06
CA HIS A 274 -13.14 -2.14 10.67
C HIS A 274 -14.29 -2.28 9.67
N ASP A 275 -14.33 -1.43 8.65
CA ASP A 275 -15.35 -1.45 7.61
C ASP A 275 -14.86 -1.99 6.26
N ALA A 276 -13.57 -2.35 6.19
CA ALA A 276 -12.90 -2.95 5.04
C ALA A 276 -12.86 -2.04 3.81
N ASP A 277 -12.88 -0.71 4.02
CA ASP A 277 -12.83 0.27 2.93
C ASP A 277 -11.41 0.56 2.43
N ARG A 278 -10.39 -0.03 3.08
CA ARG A 278 -8.95 0.09 2.79
C ARG A 278 -8.44 1.52 2.89
N ARG A 279 -9.13 2.38 3.63
CA ARG A 279 -8.74 3.76 3.91
C ARG A 279 -8.61 3.90 5.42
N SER A 280 -7.40 4.17 5.87
CA SER A 280 -7.18 4.39 7.29
C SER A 280 -7.93 5.64 7.78
N ALA A 281 -8.77 5.44 8.80
CA ALA A 281 -9.38 6.53 9.54
C ALA A 281 -8.75 6.65 10.94
N PRO A 282 -8.75 7.85 11.57
CA PRO A 282 -8.22 8.03 12.93
C PRO A 282 -8.86 7.13 13.99
N GLY A 283 -10.09 6.64 13.76
CA GLY A 283 -10.77 5.69 14.63
C GLY A 283 -10.28 4.24 14.52
N GLU A 284 -9.48 3.94 13.50
CA GLU A 284 -8.94 2.61 13.17
C GLU A 284 -7.46 2.46 13.50
N LEU A 285 -6.79 3.59 13.78
CA LEU A 285 -5.38 3.63 14.14
C LEU A 285 -5.22 3.59 15.67
N GLU A 286 -4.54 2.57 16.15
CA GLU A 286 -4.25 2.37 17.57
C GLU A 286 -2.73 2.36 17.80
N PRO A 287 -2.17 3.13 18.76
CA PRO A 287 -0.76 2.99 19.10
C PRO A 287 -0.42 1.57 19.55
N LEU A 288 0.64 0.96 19.01
CA LEU A 288 1.05 -0.42 19.31
C LEU A 288 1.20 -0.67 20.82
N SER A 289 1.73 0.32 21.54
CA SER A 289 1.91 0.29 22.99
C SER A 289 0.58 0.24 23.78
N SER A 290 -0.51 0.76 23.22
CA SER A 290 -1.86 0.71 23.82
C SER A 290 -2.41 -0.71 23.84
N ALA A 291 -2.10 -1.50 22.80
CA ALA A 291 -2.40 -2.94 22.74
C ALA A 291 -1.50 -3.78 23.68
N GLY A 292 -0.55 -3.14 24.37
CA GLY A 292 0.27 -3.76 25.40
C GLY A 292 1.44 -4.57 24.86
N VAL A 293 1.80 -4.38 23.60
CA VAL A 293 3.02 -4.91 22.99
C VAL A 293 4.22 -4.13 23.51
N GLN A 294 5.26 -4.83 23.96
CA GLN A 294 6.45 -4.21 24.55
C GLN A 294 7.67 -4.27 23.65
N ALA A 295 7.75 -5.29 22.79
CA ALA A 295 8.83 -5.50 21.85
C ALA A 295 8.32 -6.35 20.68
N LEU A 296 8.86 -6.12 19.48
CA LEU A 296 8.63 -6.96 18.32
C LEU A 296 9.96 -7.58 17.85
N PRO A 297 10.01 -8.88 17.54
CA PRO A 297 11.21 -9.49 16.97
C PRO A 297 11.42 -9.05 15.52
N VAL A 298 12.67 -8.80 15.14
CA VAL A 298 13.04 -8.53 13.73
C VAL A 298 13.48 -9.81 12.99
N SER A 299 13.74 -10.88 13.73
CA SER A 299 14.00 -12.20 13.15
C SER A 299 12.71 -12.99 13.00
N SER A 300 12.59 -13.74 11.91
CA SER A 300 11.44 -14.58 11.63
C SER A 300 11.84 -16.02 11.30
N ALA A 301 10.86 -16.91 11.43
CA ALA A 301 10.93 -18.27 10.92
C ALA A 301 9.88 -18.46 9.83
N LYS A 302 10.16 -19.36 8.88
CA LYS A 302 9.17 -19.76 7.89
C LYS A 302 8.02 -20.47 8.59
N ASP A 303 6.80 -20.02 8.32
CA ASP A 303 5.56 -20.58 8.88
C ASP A 303 4.44 -20.62 7.84
N ALA A 304 4.81 -20.90 6.58
CA ALA A 304 3.92 -20.83 5.41
C ALA A 304 2.64 -21.68 5.57
N GLU A 305 1.55 -21.00 5.92
CA GLU A 305 0.17 -21.49 5.82
C GLU A 305 -0.55 -20.66 4.75
N CYS A 306 -0.94 -21.31 3.64
CA CYS A 306 -1.64 -20.65 2.54
C CYS A 306 -3.10 -21.07 2.48
N ASP A 307 -3.98 -20.12 2.14
CA ASP A 307 -5.37 -20.40 1.81
C ASP A 307 -5.53 -20.85 0.34
N ALA A 308 -6.77 -21.13 -0.07
CA ALA A 308 -7.08 -21.60 -1.42
C ALA A 308 -6.96 -20.51 -2.50
N ARG A 309 -6.87 -19.23 -2.10
CA ARG A 309 -6.72 -18.05 -2.98
C ARG A 309 -5.26 -17.61 -3.09
N GLY A 310 -4.35 -18.31 -2.41
CA GLY A 310 -2.92 -18.08 -2.50
C GLY A 310 -2.37 -17.05 -1.54
N ASN A 311 -3.18 -16.53 -0.60
CA ASN A 311 -2.64 -15.72 0.50
C ASN A 311 -1.94 -16.63 1.49
N CYS A 312 -0.77 -16.23 1.97
CA CYS A 312 0.02 -17.05 2.87
C CYS A 312 0.47 -16.29 4.10
N ALA A 313 0.45 -16.90 5.27
CA ALA A 313 1.26 -16.48 6.41
C ALA A 313 2.71 -16.96 6.18
N ALA A 314 3.55 -16.21 5.46
CA ALA A 314 4.83 -16.69 4.95
C ALA A 314 5.90 -16.83 6.04
N LEU A 315 6.06 -15.80 6.88
CA LEU A 315 7.03 -15.75 7.96
C LEU A 315 6.35 -15.37 9.28
N GLY A 316 6.90 -15.84 10.40
CA GLY A 316 6.36 -15.58 11.74
C GLY A 316 7.42 -15.28 12.79
N GLY A 317 7.08 -14.42 13.74
CA GLY A 317 7.86 -14.11 14.94
C GLY A 317 6.95 -13.90 16.14
N LEU A 318 7.34 -14.40 17.32
CA LEU A 318 6.50 -14.31 18.53
C LEU A 318 6.77 -13.03 19.33
N PHE A 319 5.71 -12.43 19.89
CA PHE A 319 5.82 -11.29 20.80
C PHE A 319 4.96 -11.49 22.06
N GLU A 320 5.27 -10.75 23.12
CA GLU A 320 4.44 -10.70 24.32
C GLU A 320 3.53 -9.47 24.32
N SER A 321 2.28 -9.66 24.72
CA SER A 321 1.29 -8.60 24.92
C SER A 321 0.57 -8.75 26.26
N ARG A 322 -0.32 -7.81 26.58
CA ARG A 322 -1.22 -7.93 27.75
C ARG A 322 -2.20 -9.10 27.62
N ALA A 323 -2.53 -9.51 26.40
CA ALA A 323 -3.46 -10.62 26.14
C ALA A 323 -2.78 -12.00 26.21
N GLY A 324 -1.45 -12.05 26.15
CA GLY A 324 -0.67 -13.28 26.08
C GLY A 324 0.41 -13.20 25.01
N VAL A 325 0.84 -14.37 24.53
CA VAL A 325 1.80 -14.47 23.43
C VAL A 325 1.05 -14.30 22.11
N GLY A 326 1.47 -13.34 21.30
CA GLY A 326 1.01 -13.12 19.93
C GLY A 326 2.08 -13.45 18.90
N GLN A 327 1.76 -13.24 17.62
CA GLN A 327 2.62 -13.47 16.47
C GLN A 327 2.58 -12.26 15.53
N VAL A 328 3.76 -11.76 15.17
CA VAL A 328 3.94 -10.92 13.98
C VAL A 328 4.00 -11.88 12.80
N VAL A 329 3.14 -11.65 11.81
CA VAL A 329 3.01 -12.50 10.63
C VAL A 329 3.31 -11.65 9.41
N ASP A 330 4.26 -12.10 8.61
CA ASP A 330 4.52 -11.58 7.27
C ASP A 330 3.59 -12.32 6.32
N VAL A 331 2.59 -11.62 5.79
CA VAL A 331 1.62 -12.22 4.89
C VAL A 331 2.05 -11.99 3.45
N TYR A 332 2.03 -13.03 2.62
CA TYR A 332 2.02 -12.89 1.18
C TYR A 332 0.57 -12.68 0.71
N LEU A 333 0.32 -11.57 0.02
CA LEU A 333 -0.99 -11.29 -0.58
C LEU A 333 -0.98 -11.54 -2.08
N GLY A 334 -1.84 -12.48 -2.47
CA GLY A 334 -2.16 -12.82 -3.86
C GLY A 334 -2.89 -11.68 -4.55
N CYS A 335 -2.56 -11.40 -5.80
CA CYS A 335 -3.43 -10.60 -6.66
C CYS A 335 -4.71 -11.40 -6.97
N GLN A 336 -5.87 -10.74 -6.90
CA GLN A 336 -7.20 -11.36 -7.01
C GLN A 336 -7.97 -10.87 -8.23
#